data_AF-A0A926CRG3-F1
#
_entry.id   AF-A0A926CRG3-F1
#
_cell.length_a   1.000
_cell.length_b   1.000
_cell.length_c   1.000
_cell.angle_alpha   90.00
_cell.angle_beta   90.00
_cell.angle_gamma   90.00
#
_symmetry.space_group_name_H-M   'P 1'
#
loop_
_entity.id
_entity.type
_entity.pdbx_description
1 polymer ?
#
loop_
_entity_poly.entity_id
_entity_poly.type
_entity_poly.pdbx_seq_one_letter_code
_entity_poly.pdbx_strand_id
1 'polypeptide(L)'
;NNATLFKNGYDSVINPLFESGDWVEVDDQFVPDWDNQNALVIFEQMLTAAGGDIDAAVAANDGLAGSVIAALQNQGLPFIPVTGQDATVGGIQNILAGRQSMTVYKAIKAEAEAAAALAVALLKGEDASTMATGVVNNGTNDVPSVLLVPVGVTIDNIKETVIADGFRTWEEICVGEFETFCPAVEER
;
A
#
# COMPACT_ATOMS: atom_id res chain seq x y z
N ASN A 1 -2.03 10.58 11.89
CA ASN A 1 -0.63 10.97 11.60
C ASN A 1 -0.16 10.31 10.31
N ASN A 2 -0.05 8.97 10.26
CA ASN A 2 0.39 8.26 9.04
C ASN A 2 -0.53 8.46 7.81
N ALA A 3 -1.87 8.44 7.97
CA ALA A 3 -2.79 8.68 6.85
C ALA A 3 -2.53 10.03 6.15
N THR A 4 -2.24 11.07 6.92
CA THR A 4 -1.88 12.40 6.41
C THR A 4 -0.54 12.37 5.67
N LEU A 5 0.46 11.62 6.17
CA LEU A 5 1.75 11.51 5.49
C LEU A 5 1.64 10.78 4.14
N PHE A 6 0.84 9.71 4.07
CA PHE A 6 0.57 9.03 2.80
C PHE A 6 -0.15 9.95 1.81
N LYS A 7 -1.22 10.62 2.28
CA LYS A 7 -1.94 11.60 1.44
C LYS A 7 -1.01 12.70 0.93
N ASN A 8 -0.20 13.32 1.80
CA ASN A 8 0.76 14.34 1.37
C ASN A 8 1.74 13.81 0.30
N GLY A 9 2.16 12.55 0.41
CA GLY A 9 2.97 11.88 -0.60
C GLY A 9 2.24 11.75 -1.94
N TYR A 10 1.01 11.25 -1.94
CA TYR A 10 0.17 11.13 -3.15
C TYR A 10 -0.10 12.50 -3.77
N ASP A 11 -0.62 13.44 -2.98
CA ASP A 11 -0.96 14.80 -3.36
C ASP A 11 0.23 15.52 -4.02
N SER A 12 1.46 15.29 -3.54
CA SER A 12 2.66 15.89 -4.15
C SER A 12 2.89 15.47 -5.61
N VAL A 13 2.30 14.35 -6.03
CA VAL A 13 2.40 13.80 -7.39
C VAL A 13 1.11 14.04 -8.19
N ILE A 14 -0.06 13.85 -7.58
CA ILE A 14 -1.35 13.89 -8.30
C ILE A 14 -1.96 15.29 -8.38
N ASN A 15 -1.74 16.18 -7.41
CA ASN A 15 -2.32 17.52 -7.44
C ASN A 15 -1.92 18.33 -8.68
N PRO A 16 -0.65 18.27 -9.17
CA PRO A 16 -0.31 18.93 -10.43
C PRO A 16 -1.16 18.48 -11.64
N LEU A 17 -1.68 17.25 -11.63
CA LEU A 17 -2.53 16.71 -12.72
C LEU A 17 -3.97 17.20 -12.61
N PHE A 18 -4.47 17.43 -11.39
CA PHE A 18 -5.75 18.10 -11.17
C PHE A 18 -5.66 19.60 -11.50
N GLU A 19 -4.56 20.25 -11.11
CA GLU A 19 -4.31 21.68 -11.36
C GLU A 19 -4.14 22.00 -12.85
N SER A 20 -3.53 21.10 -13.62
CA SER A 20 -3.42 21.23 -15.08
C SER A 20 -4.75 20.97 -15.80
N GLY A 21 -5.70 20.32 -15.14
CA GLY A 21 -6.96 19.85 -15.72
C GLY A 21 -6.80 18.58 -16.55
N ASP A 22 -5.64 17.92 -16.50
CA ASP A 22 -5.45 16.62 -17.15
C ASP A 22 -6.30 15.54 -16.47
N TRP A 23 -6.41 15.61 -15.14
CA TRP A 23 -7.25 14.73 -14.32
C TRP A 23 -8.37 15.53 -13.65
N VAL A 24 -9.47 14.85 -13.32
CA VAL A 24 -10.56 15.40 -12.51
C VAL A 24 -10.63 14.60 -11.22
N GLU A 25 -10.60 15.29 -10.09
CA GLU A 25 -10.82 14.68 -8.78
C GLU A 25 -12.32 14.38 -8.63
N VAL A 26 -12.67 13.09 -8.59
CA VAL A 26 -14.07 12.66 -8.44
C VAL A 26 -14.52 12.79 -6.98
N ASP A 27 -13.72 12.27 -6.04
CA ASP A 27 -13.93 12.36 -4.60
C ASP A 27 -12.62 12.00 -3.85
N ASP A 28 -12.50 12.44 -2.60
CA ASP A 28 -11.39 12.14 -1.70
C ASP A 28 -11.90 11.97 -0.26
N GLN A 29 -11.70 10.78 0.30
CA GLN A 29 -12.22 10.42 1.63
C GLN A 29 -11.19 9.67 2.46
N PHE A 30 -11.11 10.04 3.74
CA PHE A 30 -10.41 9.22 4.73
C PHE A 30 -11.28 8.04 5.15
N VAL A 31 -10.70 6.84 5.16
CA VAL A 31 -11.36 5.65 5.71
C VAL A 31 -11.11 5.60 7.23
N PRO A 32 -12.16 5.67 8.07
CA PRO A 32 -12.00 5.58 9.52
C PRO A 32 -11.35 4.27 9.93
N ASP A 33 -10.33 4.37 10.80
CA ASP A 33 -9.63 3.24 11.42
C ASP A 33 -9.02 2.22 10.45
N TRP A 34 -8.83 2.60 9.17
CA TRP A 34 -8.42 1.68 8.10
C TRP A 34 -9.39 0.51 7.92
N ASP A 35 -10.65 0.70 8.29
CA ASP A 35 -11.65 -0.34 8.27
C ASP A 35 -12.11 -0.65 6.84
N ASN A 36 -11.92 -1.90 6.41
CA ASN A 36 -12.21 -2.34 5.05
C ASN A 36 -13.72 -2.29 4.74
N GLN A 37 -14.59 -2.48 5.73
CA GLN A 37 -16.04 -2.42 5.51
C GLN A 37 -16.48 -0.96 5.27
N ASN A 38 -15.93 -0.01 6.03
CA ASN A 38 -16.13 1.41 5.78
C ASN A 38 -15.59 1.80 4.39
N ALA A 39 -14.41 1.30 4.01
CA ALA A 39 -13.83 1.57 2.69
C ALA A 39 -14.73 1.09 1.54
N LEU A 40 -15.33 -0.09 1.68
CA LEU A 40 -16.27 -0.64 0.71
C LEU A 40 -17.50 0.28 0.57
N VAL A 41 -18.12 0.65 1.69
CA VAL A 41 -19.28 1.54 1.70
C VAL A 41 -18.96 2.91 1.10
N ILE A 42 -17.80 3.49 1.44
CA ILE A 42 -17.34 4.77 0.92
C ILE A 42 -17.19 4.70 -0.60
N PHE A 43 -16.49 3.69 -1.12
CA PHE A 43 -16.24 3.60 -2.56
C PHE A 43 -17.51 3.23 -3.36
N GLU A 44 -18.43 2.42 -2.80
CA GLU A 44 -19.74 2.19 -3.42
C GLU A 44 -20.56 3.49 -3.55
N GLN A 45 -20.46 4.39 -2.56
CA GLN A 45 -21.10 5.71 -2.60
C GLN A 45 -20.44 6.62 -3.64
N MET A 46 -19.11 6.62 -3.73
CA MET A 46 -18.36 7.35 -4.78
C MET A 46 -18.78 6.89 -6.18
N LEU A 47 -18.80 5.57 -6.41
CA LEU A 47 -19.25 4.99 -7.67
C LEU A 47 -20.69 5.41 -7.99
N THR A 48 -21.59 5.36 -7.00
CA THR A 48 -22.99 5.77 -7.20
C THR A 48 -23.10 7.25 -7.58
N ALA A 49 -22.36 8.12 -6.90
CA ALA A 49 -22.37 9.56 -7.16
C ALA A 49 -21.77 9.92 -8.53
N ALA A 50 -20.73 9.20 -8.95
CA ALA A 50 -20.09 9.34 -10.25
C ALA A 50 -20.83 8.60 -11.39
N GLY A 51 -21.89 7.84 -11.10
CA GLY A 51 -22.56 7.02 -12.11
C GLY A 51 -21.69 5.90 -12.67
N GLY A 52 -20.74 5.40 -11.87
CA GLY A 52 -19.75 4.39 -12.24
C GLY A 52 -18.54 4.94 -13.01
N ASP A 53 -18.45 6.26 -13.21
CA ASP A 53 -17.40 6.93 -13.98
C ASP A 53 -16.20 7.30 -13.08
N ILE A 54 -15.42 6.28 -12.70
CA ILE A 54 -14.16 6.44 -11.96
C ILE A 54 -13.07 5.66 -12.70
N ASP A 55 -12.01 6.35 -13.13
CA ASP A 55 -10.95 5.75 -13.94
C ASP A 55 -9.80 5.13 -13.13
N ALA A 56 -9.58 5.57 -11.89
CA ALA A 56 -8.51 5.07 -11.02
C ALA A 56 -8.82 5.33 -9.54
N ALA A 57 -8.21 4.55 -8.65
CA ALA A 57 -8.33 4.72 -7.20
C ALA A 57 -6.97 4.66 -6.50
N VAL A 58 -6.63 5.71 -5.73
CA VAL A 58 -5.40 5.72 -4.92
C VAL A 58 -5.71 5.19 -3.52
N ALA A 59 -5.73 3.87 -3.37
CA ALA A 59 -5.95 3.23 -2.07
C ALA A 59 -4.64 3.17 -1.25
N ALA A 60 -4.75 3.48 0.04
CA ALA A 60 -3.60 3.69 0.91
C ALA A 60 -3.00 2.40 1.51
N ASN A 61 -3.68 1.25 1.40
CA ASN A 61 -3.13 -0.08 1.66
C ASN A 61 -3.88 -1.16 0.85
N ASP A 62 -3.39 -2.40 0.89
CA ASP A 62 -3.98 -3.51 0.15
C ASP A 62 -5.38 -3.91 0.63
N GLY A 63 -5.70 -3.69 1.91
CA GLY A 63 -7.04 -3.97 2.45
C GLY A 63 -8.09 -3.03 1.85
N LEU A 64 -7.78 -1.73 1.81
CA LEU A 64 -8.62 -0.71 1.19
C LEU A 64 -8.70 -0.93 -0.34
N ALA A 65 -7.59 -1.32 -0.97
CA ALA A 65 -7.60 -1.70 -2.39
C ALA A 65 -8.52 -2.89 -2.66
N GLY A 66 -8.51 -3.90 -1.77
CA GLY A 66 -9.45 -5.02 -1.82
C GLY A 66 -10.92 -4.59 -1.75
N SER A 67 -11.23 -3.58 -0.94
CA SER A 67 -12.59 -3.02 -0.86
C SER A 67 -13.01 -2.28 -2.15
N VAL A 68 -12.11 -1.55 -2.77
CA VAL A 68 -12.32 -0.93 -4.10
C VAL A 68 -12.63 -2.00 -5.15
N ILE A 69 -11.82 -3.06 -5.19
CA ILE A 69 -11.97 -4.19 -6.12
C ILE A 69 -13.33 -4.88 -5.90
N ALA A 70 -13.70 -5.13 -4.64
CA ALA A 70 -14.98 -5.76 -4.30
C ALA A 70 -16.18 -4.90 -4.72
N ALA A 71 -16.12 -3.58 -4.53
CA ALA A 71 -17.18 -2.67 -4.97
C ALA A 71 -17.39 -2.69 -6.48
N LEU A 72 -16.30 -2.67 -7.27
CA LEU A 72 -16.35 -2.77 -8.73
C LEU A 72 -16.99 -4.10 -9.15
N GLN A 73 -16.58 -5.21 -8.53
CA GLN A 73 -17.17 -6.54 -8.78
C GLN A 73 -18.66 -6.58 -8.44
N ASN A 74 -19.08 -6.04 -7.29
CA ASN A 74 -20.47 -6.00 -6.85
C ASN A 74 -21.37 -5.27 -7.86
N GLN A 75 -20.83 -4.24 -8.52
CA GLN A 75 -21.54 -3.45 -9.53
C GLN A 75 -21.36 -3.97 -10.96
N GLY A 76 -20.55 -5.02 -11.16
CA GLY A 76 -20.24 -5.56 -12.49
C GLY A 76 -19.43 -4.59 -13.36
N LEU A 77 -18.70 -3.67 -12.74
CA LEU A 77 -17.83 -2.70 -13.40
C LEU A 77 -16.47 -3.32 -13.73
N PRO A 78 -15.77 -2.85 -14.78
CA PRO A 78 -14.41 -3.27 -15.05
C PRO A 78 -13.48 -2.88 -13.90
N PHE A 79 -12.41 -3.66 -13.71
CA PHE A 79 -11.33 -3.25 -12.82
C PHE A 79 -10.62 -2.03 -13.36
N ILE A 80 -10.24 -1.15 -12.44
CA ILE A 80 -9.51 0.09 -12.71
C ILE A 80 -8.14 0.02 -12.02
N PRO A 81 -7.16 0.83 -12.46
CA PRO A 81 -5.92 0.98 -11.71
C PRO A 81 -6.18 1.33 -10.24
N VAL A 82 -5.68 0.49 -9.34
CA VAL A 82 -5.76 0.70 -7.89
C VAL A 82 -4.41 0.43 -7.24
N THR A 83 -3.95 1.35 -6.40
CA THR A 83 -2.70 1.22 -5.64
C THR A 83 -2.92 0.48 -4.33
N GLY A 84 -1.83 0.13 -3.63
CA GLY A 84 -1.90 -0.44 -2.30
C GLY A 84 -0.57 -0.35 -1.56
N GLN A 85 -0.52 -0.98 -0.40
CA GLN A 85 0.62 -1.01 0.50
C GLN A 85 0.47 -2.20 1.44
N ASP A 86 1.60 -2.69 1.94
CA ASP A 86 1.81 -3.79 2.90
C ASP A 86 2.14 -5.14 2.27
N ALA A 87 1.98 -5.29 0.95
CA ALA A 87 2.22 -6.55 0.24
C ALA A 87 1.56 -7.75 0.95
N THR A 88 0.29 -7.60 1.28
CA THR A 88 -0.55 -8.66 1.83
C THR A 88 -0.72 -9.79 0.81
N VAL A 89 -1.06 -11.00 1.27
CA VAL A 89 -1.36 -12.13 0.37
C VAL A 89 -2.44 -11.72 -0.65
N GLY A 90 -3.52 -11.10 -0.18
CA GLY A 90 -4.61 -10.62 -1.03
C GLY A 90 -4.16 -9.54 -2.02
N GLY A 91 -3.30 -8.60 -1.61
CA GLY A 91 -2.72 -7.59 -2.51
C GLY A 91 -1.89 -8.20 -3.62
N ILE A 92 -0.99 -9.14 -3.29
CA ILE A 92 -0.17 -9.84 -4.29
C ILE A 92 -1.04 -10.71 -5.22
N GLN A 93 -2.03 -11.40 -4.68
CA GLN A 93 -3.02 -12.14 -5.45
C GLN A 93 -3.77 -11.24 -6.44
N ASN A 94 -4.22 -10.06 -5.99
CA ASN A 94 -4.88 -9.09 -6.86
C ASN A 94 -3.94 -8.52 -7.94
N ILE A 95 -2.66 -8.32 -7.64
CA ILE A 95 -1.66 -7.89 -8.63
C ILE A 95 -1.47 -8.97 -9.71
N LEU A 96 -1.30 -10.24 -9.32
CA LEU A 96 -1.18 -11.36 -10.26
C LEU A 96 -2.43 -11.50 -11.14
N ALA A 97 -3.61 -11.30 -10.56
CA ALA A 97 -4.88 -11.34 -11.28
C ALA A 97 -5.19 -10.09 -12.12
N GLY A 98 -4.30 -9.08 -12.11
CA GLY A 98 -4.51 -7.81 -12.81
C GLY A 98 -5.63 -6.94 -12.22
N ARG A 99 -6.06 -7.21 -10.99
CA ARG A 99 -7.13 -6.49 -10.26
C ARG A 99 -6.58 -5.32 -9.44
N GLN A 100 -5.30 -5.36 -9.09
CA GLN A 100 -4.56 -4.29 -8.40
C GLN A 100 -3.29 -3.97 -9.19
N SER A 101 -2.94 -2.69 -9.31
CA SER A 101 -1.80 -2.28 -10.15
C SER A 101 -0.46 -2.49 -9.46
N MET A 102 -0.41 -2.19 -8.16
CA MET A 102 0.83 -2.23 -7.39
C MET A 102 0.56 -2.27 -5.89
N THR A 103 1.57 -2.64 -5.10
CA THR A 103 1.60 -2.47 -3.64
C THR A 103 2.97 -1.96 -3.20
N VAL A 104 3.03 -1.24 -2.08
CA VAL A 104 4.28 -0.84 -1.46
C VAL A 104 4.69 -1.87 -0.38
N TYR A 105 5.78 -2.59 -0.62
CA TYR A 105 6.42 -3.47 0.35
C TYR A 105 7.25 -2.68 1.36
N LYS A 106 7.01 -2.96 2.65
CA LYS A 106 7.77 -2.45 3.79
C LYS A 106 8.38 -3.63 4.52
N ALA A 107 9.71 -3.71 4.55
CA ALA A 107 10.43 -4.84 5.14
C ALA A 107 10.30 -4.85 6.67
N ILE A 108 9.28 -5.55 7.19
CA ILE A 108 8.99 -5.64 8.63
C ILE A 108 10.20 -6.13 9.43
N LYS A 109 10.97 -7.08 8.88
CA LYS A 109 12.19 -7.59 9.52
C LYS A 109 13.22 -6.46 9.75
N ALA A 110 13.50 -5.66 8.74
CA ALA A 110 14.44 -4.55 8.85
C ALA A 110 13.92 -3.47 9.82
N GLU A 111 12.61 -3.20 9.83
CA GLU A 111 11.99 -2.27 10.76
C GLU A 111 12.11 -2.76 12.22
N ALA A 112 11.84 -4.04 12.46
CA ALA A 112 11.98 -4.65 13.79
C ALA A 112 13.44 -4.68 14.26
N GLU A 113 14.39 -4.99 13.37
CA GLU A 113 15.83 -4.98 13.69
C GLU A 113 16.31 -3.57 14.04
N ALA A 114 15.93 -2.56 13.26
CA ALA A 114 16.25 -1.16 13.55
C ALA A 114 15.64 -0.70 14.89
N ALA A 115 14.37 -1.01 15.14
CA ALA A 115 13.69 -0.68 16.39
C ALA A 115 14.37 -1.35 17.60
N ALA A 116 14.72 -2.64 17.49
CA ALA A 116 15.41 -3.35 18.56
C ALA A 116 16.81 -2.78 18.83
N ALA A 117 17.56 -2.43 17.79
CA ALA A 117 18.87 -1.84 17.92
C ALA A 117 18.82 -0.47 18.62
N LEU A 118 17.86 0.39 18.24
CA LEU A 118 17.60 1.66 18.92
C LEU A 118 17.25 1.46 20.40
N ALA A 119 16.34 0.52 20.71
CA ALA A 119 15.93 0.25 22.08
C ALA A 119 17.10 -0.22 22.95
N VAL A 120 17.98 -1.08 22.41
CA VAL A 120 19.18 -1.55 23.11
C VAL A 120 20.19 -0.42 23.34
N ALA A 121 20.42 0.46 22.36
CA ALA A 121 21.30 1.62 22.52
C ALA A 121 20.80 2.54 23.64
N LEU A 122 19.50 2.87 23.63
CA LEU A 122 18.87 3.67 24.68
C LEU A 122 19.01 3.03 26.07
N LEU A 123 18.78 1.72 26.18
CA LEU A 123 18.90 0.99 27.44
C LEU A 123 20.34 1.02 28.00
N LYS A 124 21.35 1.04 27.11
CA LYS A 124 22.77 1.14 27.48
C LYS A 124 23.22 2.58 27.78
N GLY A 125 22.35 3.57 27.61
CA GLY A 125 22.71 4.98 27.73
C GLY A 125 23.56 5.50 26.58
N GLU A 126 23.55 4.82 25.43
CA GLU A 126 24.22 5.26 24.20
C GLU A 126 23.38 6.33 23.49
N ASP A 127 24.03 7.17 22.69
CA ASP A 127 23.35 8.17 21.87
C ASP A 127 22.76 7.54 20.60
N ALA A 128 21.50 7.12 20.70
CA ALA A 128 20.75 6.51 19.60
C ALA A 128 20.50 7.47 18.42
N SER A 129 20.68 8.79 18.58
CA SER A 129 20.50 9.74 17.47
C SER A 129 21.52 9.54 16.35
N THR A 130 22.68 8.97 16.67
CA THR A 130 23.72 8.60 15.69
C THR A 130 23.29 7.52 14.71
N MET A 131 22.22 6.78 15.03
CA MET A 131 21.65 5.74 14.18
C MET A 131 20.57 6.27 13.23
N ALA A 132 20.12 7.51 13.42
CA ALA A 132 19.05 8.09 12.62
C ALA A 132 19.47 8.26 11.15
N THR A 133 18.56 7.96 10.24
CA THR A 133 18.72 8.19 8.80
C THR A 133 17.90 9.37 8.30
N GLY A 134 17.12 9.99 9.19
CA GLY A 134 16.31 11.17 8.90
C GLY A 134 15.72 11.79 10.15
N VAL A 135 14.75 12.67 9.94
CA VAL A 135 14.07 13.44 10.99
C VAL A 135 12.58 13.45 10.71
N VAL A 136 11.78 13.24 11.75
CA VAL A 136 10.32 13.36 11.70
C VAL A 136 9.89 14.44 12.68
N ASN A 137 9.22 15.48 12.20
CA ASN A 137 8.63 16.49 13.06
C ASN A 137 7.33 15.95 13.66
N ASN A 138 7.21 15.94 14.99
CA ASN A 138 6.01 15.45 15.68
C ASN A 138 4.97 16.55 16.00
N GLY A 139 5.10 17.71 15.35
CA GLY A 139 4.31 18.91 15.63
C GLY A 139 4.89 19.81 16.72
N THR A 140 5.92 19.36 17.43
CA THR A 140 6.61 20.15 18.48
C THR A 140 8.12 20.14 18.30
N ASN A 141 8.71 18.97 18.05
CA ASN A 141 10.15 18.77 17.94
C ASN A 141 10.49 17.97 16.68
N ASP A 142 11.70 18.20 16.18
CA ASP A 142 12.36 17.37 15.20
C ASP A 142 12.95 16.14 15.88
N VAL A 143 12.39 14.96 15.59
CA VAL A 143 12.78 13.69 16.20
C VAL A 143 13.72 12.93 15.28
N PRO A 144 14.99 12.67 15.68
CA PRO A 144 15.88 11.77 14.94
C PRO A 144 15.21 10.42 14.75
N SER A 145 15.11 9.97 13.50
CA SER A 145 14.32 8.80 13.12
C SER A 145 15.10 7.91 12.16
N VAL A 146 14.88 6.60 12.24
CA VAL A 146 15.33 5.66 11.21
C VAL A 146 14.21 5.52 10.19
N LEU A 147 14.41 6.09 9.02
CA LEU A 147 13.51 5.98 7.88
C LEU A 147 14.06 4.93 6.92
N LEU A 148 13.35 3.81 6.81
CA LEU A 148 13.67 2.76 5.85
C LEU A 148 13.05 3.09 4.49
N VAL A 149 13.71 2.64 3.42
CA VAL A 149 13.25 2.87 2.05
C VAL A 149 12.20 1.79 1.71
N PRO A 150 10.94 2.17 1.43
CA PRO A 150 9.93 1.22 0.97
C PRO A 150 10.18 0.82 -0.49
N VAL A 151 9.64 -0.32 -0.91
CA VAL A 151 9.83 -0.87 -2.26
C VAL A 151 8.49 -0.97 -2.98
N GLY A 152 8.38 -0.38 -4.17
CA GLY A 152 7.23 -0.59 -5.04
C GLY A 152 7.24 -1.99 -5.64
N VAL A 153 6.13 -2.72 -5.48
CA VAL A 153 5.92 -4.07 -6.00
C VAL A 153 4.82 -4.05 -7.05
N THR A 154 5.14 -4.62 -8.20
CA THR A 154 4.27 -4.81 -9.37
C THR A 154 4.40 -6.25 -9.82
N ILE A 155 3.60 -6.68 -10.79
CA ILE A 155 3.69 -8.06 -11.32
C ILE A 155 5.11 -8.44 -11.77
N ASP A 156 5.88 -7.47 -12.26
CA ASP A 156 7.21 -7.67 -12.83
C ASP A 156 8.31 -7.95 -11.79
N ASN A 157 8.08 -7.70 -10.50
CA ASN A 157 9.12 -7.80 -9.47
C ASN A 157 8.69 -8.50 -8.16
N ILE A 158 7.56 -9.22 -8.15
CA ILE A 158 7.10 -9.98 -6.97
C ILE A 158 8.18 -10.98 -6.50
N LYS A 159 8.80 -11.69 -7.45
CA LYS A 159 9.78 -12.74 -7.15
C LYS A 159 11.05 -12.16 -6.52
N GLU A 160 11.53 -11.04 -7.05
CA GLU A 160 12.77 -10.36 -6.66
C GLU A 160 12.63 -9.56 -5.36
N THR A 161 11.40 -9.32 -4.90
CA THR A 161 11.12 -8.55 -3.69
C THR A 161 10.57 -9.47 -2.59
N VAL A 162 9.25 -9.58 -2.47
CA VAL A 162 8.58 -10.21 -1.34
C VAL A 162 8.88 -11.70 -1.21
N ILE A 163 9.13 -12.39 -2.33
CA ILE A 163 9.51 -13.81 -2.31
C ILE A 163 10.99 -13.98 -1.96
N ALA A 164 11.89 -13.26 -2.63
CA ALA A 164 13.33 -13.33 -2.38
C ALA A 164 13.69 -12.96 -0.93
N ASP A 165 12.99 -11.98 -0.35
CA ASP A 165 13.18 -11.57 1.05
C ASP A 165 12.53 -12.54 2.05
N GLY A 166 11.82 -13.58 1.57
CA GLY A 166 11.09 -14.54 2.40
C GLY A 166 9.93 -13.91 3.16
N PHE A 167 9.48 -12.72 2.74
CA PHE A 167 8.32 -12.05 3.32
C PHE A 167 7.02 -12.74 2.96
N ARG A 168 6.97 -13.28 1.73
CA ARG A 168 5.87 -14.09 1.20
C ARG A 168 6.36 -15.41 0.62
N THR A 169 5.46 -16.37 0.49
CA THR A 169 5.71 -17.62 -0.25
C THR A 169 4.72 -17.81 -1.39
N TRP A 170 5.15 -18.51 -2.44
CA TRP A 170 4.20 -18.90 -3.49
C TRP A 170 3.12 -19.86 -2.97
N GLU A 171 3.40 -20.65 -1.93
CA GLU A 171 2.43 -21.57 -1.34
C GLU A 171 1.25 -20.83 -0.69
N GLU A 172 1.48 -19.68 -0.03
CA GLU A 172 0.37 -18.90 0.54
C GLU A 172 -0.37 -18.08 -0.52
N ILE A 173 0.31 -17.66 -1.60
CA ILE A 173 -0.25 -16.81 -2.66
C ILE A 173 -1.05 -17.64 -3.67
N CYS A 174 -0.50 -18.75 -4.12
CA CYS A 174 -1.03 -19.58 -5.20
C CYS A 174 -2.01 -20.60 -4.62
N VAL A 175 -3.21 -20.13 -4.26
CA VAL A 175 -4.28 -20.93 -3.69
C VAL A 175 -5.62 -20.62 -4.34
N GLY A 176 -6.49 -21.61 -4.44
CA GLY A 176 -7.84 -21.43 -4.97
C GLY A 176 -7.86 -20.94 -6.43
N GLU A 177 -8.62 -19.88 -6.71
CA GLU A 177 -8.67 -19.28 -8.06
C GLU A 177 -7.33 -18.67 -8.48
N PHE A 178 -6.49 -18.25 -7.52
CA PHE A 178 -5.26 -17.52 -7.79
C PHE A 178 -4.12 -18.40 -8.32
N GLU A 179 -4.22 -19.71 -8.17
CA GLU A 179 -3.28 -20.67 -8.77
C GLU A 179 -3.12 -20.44 -10.29
N THR A 180 -4.22 -20.04 -10.95
CA THR A 180 -4.24 -19.81 -12.41
C THR A 180 -3.48 -18.58 -12.86
N PHE A 181 -3.20 -17.64 -11.95
CA PHE A 181 -2.45 -16.41 -12.22
C PHE A 181 -0.99 -16.49 -11.76
N CYS A 182 -0.60 -17.58 -11.09
CA CYS A 182 0.75 -17.76 -10.60
C CYS A 182 1.72 -18.25 -11.68
N PRO A 183 3.03 -18.01 -11.51
CA PRO A 183 4.06 -18.63 -12.33
C PRO A 183 3.94 -20.15 -12.35
N ALA A 184 4.54 -20.79 -13.37
CA ALA A 184 4.64 -22.24 -13.41
C ALA A 184 5.35 -22.77 -12.16
N VAL A 185 5.03 -24.00 -11.73
CA VAL A 185 5.58 -24.57 -10.47
C VAL A 185 7.11 -24.61 -10.50
N GLU A 186 7.71 -24.78 -11.68
CA GLU A 186 9.16 -24.79 -11.88
C GLU A 186 9.82 -23.40 -11.79
N GLU A 187 9.02 -22.33 -11.89
CA GLU A 187 9.45 -20.94 -11.81
C GLU A 187 9.22 -20.32 -10.42
N ARG A 188 8.54 -21.06 -9.53
CA ARG A 188 8.32 -20.69 -8.13
C ARG A 188 9.58 -20.95 -7.29
#